data_AF-A0A5C3KPR5-F1
#
_entry.id   AF-A0A5C3KPR5-F1
#
_cell.length_a   1.000
_cell.length_b   1.000
_cell.length_c   1.000
_cell.angle_alpha   90.00
_cell.angle_beta   90.00
_cell.angle_gamma   90.00
#
_symmetry.space_group_name_H-M   'P 1'
#
loop_
_entity.id
_entity.type
_entity.pdbx_description
1 polymer ?
#
loop_
_entity_poly.entity_id
_entity_poly.type
_entity_poly.pdbx_seq_one_letter_code
_entity_poly.pdbx_strand_id
1 'polypeptide(L)'
;MPNKAIPQTQKIRDLSKEKDELLNEAAGLYLAEGSKPKKDQRSSRDIAKDLEERHFKETGHRFKLWHQTIIERSRGRRSQVEYASDREILTPEEREVVLGYLTQSANQGFPLTHSRLKDVVDDILRAQLGAGYPGVGQKY
;
A
#
# COMPACT_ATOMS: atom_id res chain seq x y z
N MET A 1 17.42 16.20 -9.90
CA MET A 1 17.00 17.58 -9.57
C MET A 1 16.14 17.54 -8.31
N PRO A 2 16.55 18.18 -7.21
CA PRO A 2 15.96 17.97 -5.88
C PRO A 2 14.75 18.89 -5.60
N ASN A 3 13.81 19.02 -6.55
CA ASN A 3 12.60 19.86 -6.37
C ASN A 3 11.46 19.50 -7.35
N LYS A 4 11.35 18.22 -7.76
CA LYS A 4 10.23 17.77 -8.62
C LYS A 4 9.03 17.40 -7.74
N ALA A 5 7.86 17.94 -8.06
CA ALA A 5 6.63 17.63 -7.32
C ALA A 5 6.33 16.12 -7.36
N ILE A 6 5.96 15.57 -6.20
CA ILE A 6 5.57 14.16 -6.04
C ILE A 6 4.40 13.84 -7.00
N PRO A 7 4.50 12.79 -7.85
CA PRO A 7 3.40 12.35 -8.71
C PRO A 7 2.09 12.14 -7.95
N GLN A 8 0.97 12.51 -8.55
CA GLN A 8 -0.35 12.36 -7.93
C GLN A 8 -0.64 10.91 -7.49
N THR A 9 -0.20 9.92 -8.27
CA THR A 9 -0.31 8.49 -7.93
C THR A 9 0.47 8.11 -6.68
N GLN A 10 1.65 8.69 -6.43
CA GLN A 10 2.40 8.44 -5.19
C GLN A 10 1.64 9.02 -4.00
N LYS A 11 1.21 10.29 -4.07
CA LYS A 11 0.37 10.92 -3.03
C LYS A 11 -0.89 10.12 -2.68
N ILE A 12 -1.56 9.53 -3.68
CA ILE A 12 -2.73 8.66 -3.46
C ILE A 12 -2.33 7.36 -2.75
N ARG A 13 -1.20 6.73 -3.10
CA ARG A 13 -0.69 5.55 -2.40
C ARG A 13 -0.31 5.87 -0.95
N ASP A 14 0.31 7.02 -0.70
CA ASP A 14 0.73 7.45 0.63
C ASP A 14 -0.47 7.71 1.54
N LEU A 15 -1.45 8.50 1.09
CA LEU A 15 -2.73 8.70 1.80
C LEU A 15 -3.52 7.39 2.03
N SER A 16 -3.37 6.42 1.13
CA SER A 16 -4.00 5.10 1.27
C SER A 16 -3.32 4.24 2.34
N LYS A 17 -1.99 4.35 2.48
CA LYS A 17 -1.23 3.70 3.56
C LYS A 17 -1.55 4.33 4.92
N GLU A 18 -1.49 5.66 5.01
CA GLU A 18 -1.82 6.43 6.23
C GLU A 18 -3.22 6.05 6.77
N LYS A 19 -4.21 5.94 5.88
CA LYS A 19 -5.56 5.47 6.25
C LYS A 19 -5.60 4.00 6.70
N ASP A 20 -4.77 3.13 6.14
CA ASP A 20 -4.74 1.70 6.47
C ASP A 20 -4.01 1.44 7.80
N GLU A 21 -2.95 2.19 8.08
CA GLU A 21 -2.26 2.25 9.38
C GLU A 21 -3.24 2.69 10.49
N LEU A 22 -4.02 3.76 10.24
CA LEU A 22 -5.05 4.23 11.18
C LEU A 22 -6.18 3.20 11.40
N LEU A 23 -6.53 2.41 10.37
CA LEU A 23 -7.48 1.29 10.51
C LEU A 23 -6.90 0.12 11.33
N ASN A 24 -5.60 -0.12 11.21
CA ASN A 24 -4.88 -1.13 11.99
C ASN A 24 -4.77 -0.74 13.47
N GLU A 25 -4.44 0.53 13.77
CA GLU A 25 -4.48 1.05 15.14
C GLU A 25 -5.90 0.90 15.74
N ALA A 26 -6.92 1.34 15.01
CA ALA A 26 -8.31 1.24 15.45
C ALA A 26 -8.74 -0.20 15.78
N ALA A 27 -8.28 -1.18 14.99
CA ALA A 27 -8.54 -2.60 15.20
C ALA A 27 -7.78 -3.15 16.42
N GLY A 28 -6.52 -2.75 16.63
CA GLY A 28 -5.74 -3.10 17.81
C GLY A 28 -6.37 -2.55 19.10
N LEU A 29 -6.82 -1.29 19.09
CA LEU A 29 -7.56 -0.71 20.22
C LEU A 29 -8.87 -1.46 20.48
N TYR A 30 -9.64 -1.78 19.44
CA TYR A 30 -10.89 -2.53 19.59
C TYR A 30 -10.68 -3.96 20.17
N LEU A 31 -9.58 -4.63 19.81
CA LEU A 31 -9.19 -5.91 20.42
C LEU A 31 -8.83 -5.74 21.91
N ALA A 32 -8.08 -4.69 22.26
CA ALA A 32 -7.72 -4.41 23.65
C ALA A 32 -8.93 -4.07 24.54
N GLU A 33 -9.91 -3.33 23.99
CA GLU A 33 -11.20 -3.08 24.66
C GLU A 33 -11.96 -4.39 24.92
N GLY A 34 -11.88 -5.38 24.02
CA GLY A 34 -12.52 -6.69 24.18
C GLY A 34 -12.16 -7.45 25.47
N SER A 35 -10.97 -7.17 26.04
CA SER A 35 -10.48 -7.77 27.30
C SER A 35 -11.05 -7.10 28.56
N LYS A 36 -11.71 -5.94 28.44
CA LYS A 36 -12.29 -5.20 29.58
C LYS A 36 -13.67 -5.72 29.97
N PRO A 37 -14.14 -5.52 31.22
CA PRO A 37 -15.53 -5.79 31.57
C PRO A 37 -16.49 -4.96 30.71
N LYS A 38 -17.60 -5.56 30.25
CA LYS A 38 -18.56 -4.99 29.28
C LYS A 38 -19.05 -3.56 29.58
N LYS A 39 -19.07 -3.15 30.84
CA LYS A 39 -19.50 -1.82 31.27
C LYS A 39 -18.51 -0.71 30.85
N ASP A 40 -17.23 -1.05 30.74
CA ASP A 40 -16.13 -0.11 30.48
C ASP A 40 -15.54 -0.28 29.06
N GLN A 41 -16.14 -1.15 28.23
CA GLN A 41 -15.76 -1.37 26.84
C GLN A 41 -16.20 -0.19 25.96
N ARG A 42 -15.26 0.44 25.26
CA ARG A 42 -15.58 1.45 24.24
C ARG A 42 -16.18 0.80 22.98
N SER A 43 -17.17 1.42 22.36
CA SER A 43 -17.70 0.91 21.09
C SER A 43 -16.75 1.21 19.93
N SER A 44 -16.78 0.40 18.87
CA SER A 44 -15.96 0.66 17.67
C SER A 44 -16.32 1.97 16.95
N ARG A 45 -17.47 2.60 17.25
CA ARG A 45 -17.84 3.93 16.76
C ARG A 45 -17.16 5.05 17.56
N ASP A 46 -17.00 4.87 18.87
CA ASP A 46 -16.33 5.84 19.73
C ASP A 46 -14.83 5.84 19.47
N ILE A 47 -14.23 4.64 19.33
CA ILE A 47 -12.83 4.47 18.91
C ILE A 47 -12.58 5.12 17.55
N ALA A 48 -13.47 4.88 16.57
CA ALA A 48 -13.37 5.51 15.26
C ALA A 48 -13.40 7.04 15.35
N LYS A 49 -14.30 7.61 16.16
CA LYS A 49 -14.43 9.07 16.30
C LYS A 49 -13.21 9.70 17.01
N ASP A 50 -12.72 9.06 18.08
CA ASP A 50 -11.53 9.53 18.82
C ASP A 50 -10.28 9.54 17.92
N LEU A 51 -10.07 8.48 17.14
CA LEU A 51 -8.97 8.39 16.19
C LEU A 51 -9.12 9.36 15.00
N GLU A 52 -10.32 9.52 14.44
CA GLU A 52 -10.58 10.52 13.38
C GLU A 52 -10.23 11.95 13.86
N GLU A 53 -10.53 12.27 15.12
CA GLU A 53 -10.26 13.59 15.68
C GLU A 53 -8.78 13.76 16.08
N ARG A 54 -8.15 12.73 16.65
CA ARG A 54 -6.72 12.74 16.99
C ARG A 54 -5.85 12.88 15.75
N HIS A 55 -6.06 12.02 14.76
CA HIS A 55 -5.33 12.05 13.49
C HIS A 55 -5.46 13.40 12.78
N PHE A 56 -6.67 13.97 12.75
CA PHE A 56 -6.89 15.30 12.17
C PHE A 56 -6.12 16.42 12.91
N LYS A 57 -5.92 16.32 14.23
CA LYS A 57 -5.10 17.28 14.99
C LYS A 57 -3.60 17.11 14.74
N GLU A 58 -3.15 15.89 14.46
CA GLU A 58 -1.73 15.55 14.30
C GLU A 58 -1.22 15.77 12.86
N THR A 59 -1.93 15.28 11.84
CA THR A 59 -1.50 15.40 10.42
C THR A 59 -2.29 16.43 9.62
N GLY A 60 -3.44 16.90 10.12
CA GLY A 60 -4.38 17.72 9.35
C GLY A 60 -5.21 16.95 8.33
N HIS A 61 -4.93 15.66 8.09
CA HIS A 61 -5.71 14.83 7.18
C HIS A 61 -6.93 14.23 7.89
N ARG A 62 -8.11 14.39 7.27
CA ARG A 62 -9.36 13.86 7.77
C ARG A 62 -9.79 12.62 6.99
N PHE A 63 -9.57 11.44 7.56
CA PHE A 63 -10.12 10.20 7.05
C PHE A 63 -11.47 9.88 7.70
N LYS A 64 -12.28 9.04 7.03
CA LYS A 64 -13.45 8.40 7.63
C LYS A 64 -13.15 6.92 7.86
N LEU A 65 -13.25 6.50 9.10
CA LEU A 65 -13.15 5.12 9.57
C LEU A 65 -14.57 4.55 9.72
N TRP A 66 -14.83 3.42 9.08
CA TRP A 66 -16.12 2.74 9.18
C TRP A 66 -16.07 1.65 10.24
N HIS A 67 -17.01 1.70 11.19
CA HIS A 67 -16.96 0.90 12.42
C HIS A 67 -16.97 -0.62 12.17
N GLN A 68 -17.58 -1.07 11.06
CA GLN A 68 -17.59 -2.48 10.69
C GLN A 68 -16.27 -2.90 10.02
N THR A 69 -15.59 -2.03 9.28
CA THR A 69 -14.22 -2.31 8.80
C THR A 69 -13.26 -2.54 9.96
N ILE A 70 -13.38 -1.78 11.06
CA ILE A 70 -12.59 -1.98 12.29
C ILE A 70 -12.86 -3.36 12.90
N ILE A 71 -14.13 -3.78 12.99
CA ILE A 71 -14.51 -5.10 13.49
C ILE A 71 -13.97 -6.21 12.57
N GLU A 72 -14.07 -6.06 11.26
CA GLU A 72 -13.55 -7.04 10.30
C GLU A 72 -12.01 -7.12 10.34
N ARG A 73 -11.31 -5.98 10.42
CA ARG A 73 -9.86 -5.89 10.66
C ARG A 73 -9.46 -6.65 11.94
N SER A 74 -10.17 -6.42 13.06
CA SER A 74 -9.91 -7.13 14.32
C SER A 74 -10.08 -8.65 14.25
N ARG A 75 -10.86 -9.14 13.28
CA ARG A 75 -11.05 -10.57 12.98
C ARG A 75 -10.04 -11.12 11.97
N GLY A 76 -9.03 -10.34 11.59
CA GLY A 76 -7.99 -10.74 10.64
C GLY A 76 -8.29 -10.46 9.16
N ARG A 77 -9.26 -9.58 8.84
CA ARG A 77 -9.45 -9.15 7.44
C ARG A 77 -8.22 -8.35 6.97
N ARG A 78 -7.52 -8.89 5.97
CA ARG A 78 -6.41 -8.22 5.28
C ARG A 78 -6.85 -6.98 4.51
N SER A 79 -5.91 -6.07 4.35
CA SER A 79 -6.06 -4.82 3.61
C SER A 79 -5.87 -4.99 2.11
N GLN A 80 -6.31 -3.99 1.35
CA GLN A 80 -6.00 -3.92 -0.09
C GLN A 80 -4.51 -3.65 -0.34
N VAL A 81 -3.81 -2.96 0.58
CA VAL A 81 -2.37 -2.71 0.52
C VAL A 81 -1.60 -4.00 0.82
N GLU A 82 -1.96 -4.71 1.89
CA GLU A 82 -1.39 -6.02 2.27
C GLU A 82 -1.62 -7.08 1.18
N TYR A 83 -2.86 -7.18 0.69
CA TYR A 83 -3.20 -8.11 -0.39
C TYR A 83 -2.52 -7.76 -1.72
N ALA A 84 -2.21 -6.47 -1.95
CA ALA A 84 -1.40 -6.05 -3.08
C ALA A 84 0.07 -6.36 -2.88
N SER A 85 0.65 -6.13 -1.69
CA SER A 85 2.07 -6.45 -1.41
C SER A 85 2.37 -7.93 -1.53
N ASP A 86 1.46 -8.81 -1.11
CA ASP A 86 1.54 -10.26 -1.32
C ASP A 86 1.59 -10.68 -2.81
N ARG A 87 1.33 -9.73 -3.72
CA ARG A 87 1.25 -9.92 -5.18
C ARG A 87 2.18 -8.99 -5.97
N GLU A 88 2.99 -8.16 -5.30
CA GLU A 88 4.02 -7.37 -5.98
C GLU A 88 5.19 -8.32 -6.34
N ILE A 89 5.25 -8.72 -7.61
CA ILE A 89 6.28 -9.66 -8.13
C ILE A 89 7.68 -9.01 -8.13
N LEU A 90 7.75 -7.71 -8.38
CA LEU A 90 8.97 -6.91 -8.30
C LEU A 90 9.16 -6.34 -6.90
N THR A 91 10.35 -6.50 -6.33
CA THR A 91 10.73 -5.82 -5.08
C THR A 91 10.72 -4.29 -5.24
N PRO A 92 10.72 -3.52 -4.13
CA PRO A 92 10.87 -2.07 -4.20
C PRO A 92 12.13 -1.62 -4.96
N GLU A 93 13.25 -2.33 -4.78
CA GLU A 93 14.55 -2.02 -5.42
C GLU A 93 14.49 -2.29 -6.93
N GLU A 94 13.97 -3.45 -7.32
CA GLU A 94 13.79 -3.84 -8.73
C GLU A 94 12.86 -2.87 -9.48
N ARG A 95 11.82 -2.40 -8.80
CA ARG A 95 10.89 -1.38 -9.32
C ARG A 95 11.59 -0.05 -9.60
N GLU A 96 12.47 0.41 -8.72
CA GLU A 96 13.23 1.64 -8.94
C GLU A 96 14.23 1.49 -10.10
N VAL A 97 14.81 0.31 -10.32
CA VAL A 97 15.62 0.01 -11.53
C VAL A 97 14.78 0.15 -12.80
N VAL A 98 13.57 -0.43 -12.83
CA VAL A 98 12.64 -0.30 -13.98
C VAL A 98 12.23 1.16 -14.19
N LEU A 99 11.88 1.90 -13.14
CA LEU A 99 11.52 3.32 -13.22
C LEU A 99 12.69 4.20 -13.70
N GLY A 100 13.92 3.87 -13.27
CA GLY A 100 15.16 4.50 -13.74
C GLY A 100 15.36 4.30 -15.24
N TYR A 101 15.28 3.06 -15.71
CA TYR A 101 15.35 2.71 -17.14
C TYR A 101 14.28 3.42 -17.98
N LEU A 102 13.02 3.43 -17.50
CA LEU A 102 11.91 4.13 -18.17
C LEU A 102 12.18 5.64 -18.27
N THR A 103 12.66 6.24 -17.18
CA THR A 103 12.99 7.67 -17.11
C THR A 103 14.16 8.01 -18.04
N GLN A 104 15.20 7.19 -18.07
CA GLN A 104 16.34 7.36 -18.97
C GLN A 104 15.91 7.26 -20.44
N SER A 105 15.13 6.24 -20.78
CA SER A 105 14.62 6.02 -22.14
C SER A 105 13.78 7.19 -22.63
N ALA A 106 12.87 7.70 -21.79
CA ALA A 106 12.05 8.87 -22.08
C ALA A 106 12.91 10.14 -22.27
N ASN A 107 13.90 10.38 -21.40
CA ASN A 107 14.81 11.53 -21.51
C ASN A 107 15.68 11.48 -22.78
N GLN A 108 16.01 10.29 -23.28
CA GLN A 108 16.78 10.07 -24.51
C GLN A 108 15.90 10.06 -25.78
N GLY A 109 14.58 10.26 -25.65
CA GLY A 109 13.64 10.22 -26.78
C GLY A 109 13.38 8.81 -27.32
N PHE A 110 13.80 7.75 -26.62
CA PHE A 110 13.52 6.39 -27.04
C PHE A 110 12.04 6.02 -26.78
N PRO A 111 11.35 5.36 -27.74
CA PRO A 111 9.98 4.96 -27.55
C PRO A 111 9.87 3.88 -26.45
N LEU A 112 9.04 4.17 -25.45
CA LEU A 112 8.61 3.24 -24.42
C LEU A 112 7.54 2.30 -24.98
N THR A 113 7.97 1.20 -25.59
CA THR A 113 7.06 0.15 -26.06
C THR A 113 6.77 -0.86 -24.93
N HIS A 114 5.56 -1.42 -24.93
CA HIS A 114 5.18 -2.46 -23.97
C HIS A 114 6.14 -3.65 -24.01
N SER A 115 6.60 -4.06 -25.20
CA SER A 115 7.58 -5.14 -25.36
C SER A 115 8.89 -4.84 -24.64
N ARG A 116 9.49 -3.64 -24.84
CA ARG A 116 10.75 -3.28 -24.15
C ARG A 116 10.62 -3.24 -22.64
N LEU A 117 9.49 -2.74 -22.13
CA LEU A 117 9.22 -2.79 -20.69
C LEU A 117 9.08 -4.24 -20.20
N LYS A 118 8.38 -5.09 -20.96
CA LYS A 118 8.29 -6.52 -20.66
C LYS A 118 9.69 -7.16 -20.64
N ASP A 119 10.51 -6.95 -21.66
CA ASP A 119 11.84 -7.58 -21.78
C ASP A 119 12.72 -7.23 -20.56
N VAL A 120 12.77 -5.95 -20.17
CA VAL A 120 13.54 -5.49 -19.00
C VAL A 120 13.01 -6.08 -17.68
N VAL A 121 11.68 -6.18 -17.53
CA VAL A 121 11.08 -6.80 -16.34
C VAL A 121 11.29 -8.32 -16.32
N ASP A 122 11.18 -8.99 -17.47
CA ASP A 122 11.44 -10.43 -17.61
C ASP A 122 12.89 -10.78 -17.31
N ASP A 123 13.86 -9.96 -17.71
CA ASP A 123 15.28 -10.17 -17.40
C ASP A 123 15.57 -10.02 -15.89
N ILE A 124 14.99 -9.01 -15.23
CA ILE A 124 15.09 -8.83 -13.77
C ILE A 124 14.46 -10.02 -13.05
N LEU A 125 13.23 -10.40 -13.40
CA LEU A 125 12.50 -11.48 -12.75
C LEU A 125 13.10 -12.86 -13.05
N ARG A 126 13.72 -13.08 -14.22
CA ARG A 126 14.47 -14.30 -14.53
C ARG A 126 15.78 -14.38 -13.75
N ALA A 127 16.43 -13.26 -13.44
CA ALA A 127 17.59 -13.24 -12.55
C ALA A 127 17.21 -13.56 -11.10
N GLN A 128 16.04 -13.10 -10.64
CA GLN A 128 15.53 -13.31 -9.28
C GLN A 128 14.91 -14.71 -9.07
N LEU A 129 14.01 -15.13 -9.96
CA LEU A 129 13.20 -16.37 -9.87
C LEU A 129 13.79 -17.54 -10.66
N GLY A 130 14.87 -17.29 -11.41
CA GLY A 130 15.60 -18.29 -12.19
C GLY A 130 15.00 -18.61 -13.56
N ALA A 131 15.65 -19.53 -14.27
CA ALA A 131 15.31 -19.90 -15.65
C ALA A 131 13.92 -20.55 -15.83
N GLY A 132 13.25 -20.95 -14.74
CA GLY A 132 11.88 -21.45 -14.75
C GLY A 132 10.80 -20.38 -14.89
N TYR A 133 11.17 -19.08 -14.86
CA TYR A 133 10.24 -17.96 -15.01
C TYR A 133 9.63 -17.89 -16.44
N PRO A 134 8.31 -18.10 -16.62
CA PRO A 134 7.65 -18.12 -17.93
C PRO A 134 7.47 -16.74 -18.60
N GLY A 135 7.76 -15.64 -17.90
CA GLY A 135 7.59 -14.27 -18.40
C GLY A 135 6.32 -13.56 -17.92
N VAL A 136 6.38 -12.24 -17.82
CA VAL A 136 5.25 -11.37 -17.46
C VAL A 136 4.10 -11.55 -18.44
N GLY A 137 2.89 -11.64 -17.89
CA GLY A 137 1.66 -11.84 -18.65
C GLY A 137 1.37 -13.30 -19.01
N GLN A 138 2.30 -14.23 -18.76
CA GLN A 138 1.98 -15.66 -18.74
C GLN A 138 1.37 -16.05 -17.38
N LYS A 139 0.56 -17.11 -17.37
CA LYS A 139 0.09 -17.69 -16.10
C LYS A 139 1.25 -18.44 -15.43
N TYR A 140 1.50 -18.07 -14.18
CA TYR A 140 2.14 -18.92 -13.16
C TYR A 140 1.13 -19.93 -12.62
#